data_AF-A0AAX6MUZ5-F1
#
_entry.id   AF-A0AAX6MUZ5-F1
#
_cell.length_a   1.000
_cell.length_b   1.000
_cell.length_c   1.000
_cell.angle_alpha   90.00
_cell.angle_beta   90.00
_cell.angle_gamma   90.00
#
_symmetry.space_group_name_H-M   'P 1'
#
loop_
_entity.id
_entity.type
_entity.pdbx_description
1 polymer ?
#
loop_
_entity_poly.entity_id
_entity_poly.type
_entity_poly.pdbx_seq_one_letter_code
_entity_poly.pdbx_strand_id
1 'polypeptide(L)'
;MADLAESTAKLQLDEETGEMVSKAELKKRQKKREKAKAKEAAKSEAKSDEKPKPAPKSKAAAEEPAIDPNNMFKTGFLDEVFKIRPMKPVFTRFPPEPNGFLHIGHAKAIAVNFGFARYHGGQCYLRYDDTNPEAEEQIYFDAILEMVEWLGFKPYKITYSSDNFQRLYDLAEKLIGLEKAYVCHCSDTEIKLQRGGEKGTAGPRYRCKHAEQSVEENLKKFRDMRDGRYKPQEAFLRMKQGSCASCDKFQLYIMLTSLQSEIMTEIATPARTGTDSV
;
A
#
# COMPACT_ATOMS: atom_id res chain seq x y z
N MET A 1 -11.59 46.72 12.07
CA MET A 1 -12.93 46.10 12.07
C MET A 1 -13.90 46.91 11.21
N ALA A 2 -13.65 46.98 9.89
CA ALA A 2 -14.56 47.66 8.94
C ALA A 2 -14.79 46.85 7.65
N ASP A 3 -13.92 45.88 7.30
CA ASP A 3 -14.06 45.08 6.07
C ASP A 3 -14.97 43.85 6.16
N LEU A 4 -15.52 43.51 7.33
CA LEU A 4 -16.45 42.37 7.48
C LEU A 4 -17.93 42.77 7.36
N ALA A 5 -18.24 44.07 7.32
CA ALA A 5 -19.62 44.56 7.29
C ALA A 5 -20.18 44.82 5.88
N GLU A 6 -19.33 44.85 4.83
CA GLU A 6 -19.77 45.17 3.46
C GLU A 6 -19.98 43.94 2.55
N SER A 7 -19.48 42.76 2.93
CA SER A 7 -19.61 41.52 2.13
C SER A 7 -20.87 40.71 2.43
N THR A 8 -21.58 41.01 3.52
CA THR A 8 -22.84 40.34 3.92
C THR A 8 -24.07 40.87 3.16
N ALA A 9 -23.95 41.98 2.43
CA ALA A 9 -25.08 42.69 1.82
C ALA A 9 -25.59 42.13 0.47
N LYS A 10 -25.11 40.96 -0.01
CA LYS A 10 -25.50 40.40 -1.33
C LYS A 10 -25.87 38.90 -1.31
N LEU A 11 -26.16 38.33 -0.16
CA LEU A 11 -26.67 36.96 -0.04
C LEU A 11 -28.21 36.99 0.10
N GLN A 12 -28.87 36.06 -0.59
CA GLN A 12 -30.33 35.86 -0.59
C GLN A 12 -30.64 34.44 -0.14
N LEU A 13 -31.72 34.27 0.62
CA LEU A 13 -32.16 32.96 1.11
C LEU A 13 -32.79 32.14 -0.02
N ASP A 14 -32.31 30.91 -0.24
CA ASP A 14 -33.00 29.91 -1.07
C ASP A 14 -34.09 29.26 -0.23
N GLU A 15 -35.35 29.68 -0.42
CA GLU A 15 -36.50 29.23 0.38
C GLU A 15 -36.74 27.71 0.33
N GLU A 16 -36.24 27.00 -0.70
CA GLU A 16 -36.37 25.54 -0.80
C GLU A 16 -35.27 24.77 -0.07
N THR A 17 -34.09 25.37 0.16
CA THR A 17 -32.96 24.69 0.84
C THR A 17 -32.56 25.33 2.16
N GLY A 18 -33.10 26.51 2.47
CA GLY A 18 -32.79 27.27 3.69
C GLY A 18 -31.39 27.91 3.70
N GLU A 19 -30.65 27.90 2.58
CA GLU A 19 -29.27 28.38 2.52
C GLU A 19 -29.18 29.84 2.05
N MET A 20 -28.27 30.62 2.65
CA MET A 20 -27.94 31.98 2.22
C MET A 20 -26.93 31.93 1.06
N VAL A 21 -27.37 32.21 -0.16
CA VAL A 21 -26.54 32.11 -1.38
C VAL A 21 -26.58 33.39 -2.20
N SER A 22 -25.56 33.62 -3.03
CA SER A 22 -25.53 34.84 -3.87
C SER A 22 -26.66 34.85 -4.91
N LYS A 23 -27.10 36.05 -5.33
CA LYS A 23 -28.17 36.23 -6.34
C LYS A 23 -27.89 35.53 -7.68
N ALA A 24 -26.63 35.37 -8.06
CA ALA A 24 -26.23 34.64 -9.27
C ALA A 24 -26.38 33.13 -9.11
N GLU A 25 -26.00 32.59 -7.94
CA GLU A 25 -26.14 31.17 -7.59
C GLU A 25 -27.63 30.77 -7.51
N LEU A 26 -28.45 31.63 -6.90
CA LEU A 26 -29.89 31.40 -6.73
C LEU A 26 -30.62 31.33 -8.08
N LYS A 27 -30.32 32.24 -9.03
CA LYS A 27 -30.83 32.18 -10.41
C LYS A 27 -30.40 30.91 -11.15
N LYS A 28 -29.18 30.42 -10.91
CA LYS A 28 -28.66 29.20 -11.54
C LYS A 28 -29.38 27.95 -11.00
N ARG A 29 -29.64 27.90 -9.69
CA ARG A 29 -30.41 26.84 -9.03
C ARG A 29 -31.86 26.82 -9.54
N GLN A 30 -32.52 27.98 -9.62
CA GLN A 30 -33.89 28.10 -10.14
C GLN A 30 -34.01 27.60 -11.59
N LYS A 31 -33.12 28.03 -12.51
CA LYS A 31 -33.11 27.54 -13.90
C LYS A 31 -32.89 26.03 -14.01
N LYS A 32 -32.05 25.45 -13.14
CA LYS A 32 -31.82 23.99 -13.12
C LYS A 32 -33.07 23.23 -12.66
N ARG A 33 -33.80 23.78 -11.68
CA ARG A 33 -35.06 23.20 -11.18
C ARG A 33 -36.19 23.32 -12.20
N GLU A 34 -36.33 24.46 -12.87
CA GLU A 34 -37.30 24.64 -13.97
C GLU A 34 -37.04 23.66 -15.12
N LYS A 35 -35.77 23.46 -15.49
CA LYS A 35 -35.40 22.49 -16.54
C LYS A 35 -35.68 21.04 -16.11
N ALA A 36 -35.54 20.72 -14.82
CA ALA A 36 -35.89 19.41 -14.29
C ALA A 36 -37.41 19.18 -14.31
N LYS A 37 -38.20 20.16 -13.86
CA LYS A 37 -39.67 20.13 -13.89
C LYS A 37 -40.21 20.03 -15.33
N ALA A 38 -39.62 20.75 -16.29
CA ALA A 38 -39.97 20.65 -17.71
C ALA A 38 -39.66 19.27 -18.31
N LYS A 39 -38.55 18.64 -17.89
CA LYS A 39 -38.18 17.30 -18.35
C LYS A 39 -39.07 16.20 -17.75
N GLU A 40 -39.59 16.43 -16.55
CA GLU A 40 -40.53 15.52 -15.88
C GLU A 40 -41.94 15.66 -16.46
N ALA A 41 -42.39 16.88 -16.77
CA ALA A 41 -43.66 17.15 -17.47
C ALA A 41 -43.69 16.55 -18.89
N ALA A 42 -42.58 16.66 -19.65
CA ALA A 42 -42.46 16.03 -20.97
C ALA A 42 -42.47 14.49 -20.90
N LYS A 43 -42.12 13.90 -19.74
CA LYS A 43 -42.15 12.46 -19.51
C LYS A 43 -43.52 11.96 -19.07
N SER A 44 -44.35 12.82 -18.48
CA SER A 44 -45.76 12.52 -18.16
C SER A 44 -46.70 12.68 -19.36
N GLU A 45 -46.44 13.62 -20.27
CA GLU A 45 -47.26 13.81 -21.48
C GLU A 45 -47.04 12.71 -22.54
N ALA A 46 -45.87 12.07 -22.56
CA ALA A 46 -45.60 10.93 -23.46
C ALA A 46 -46.29 9.60 -23.03
N LYS A 47 -47.07 9.59 -21.94
CA LYS A 47 -47.72 8.40 -21.39
C LYS A 47 -49.24 8.30 -21.64
N SER A 48 -49.88 9.28 -22.28
CA SER A 48 -51.34 9.31 -22.42
C SER A 48 -51.92 8.91 -23.79
N ASP A 49 -51.11 8.59 -24.80
CA ASP A 49 -51.61 8.15 -26.12
C ASP A 49 -50.90 6.90 -26.65
N GLU A 50 -51.32 5.71 -26.22
CA GLU A 50 -51.09 4.49 -27.02
C GLU A 50 -52.17 3.41 -26.79
N LYS A 51 -52.95 3.11 -27.84
CA LYS A 51 -53.88 1.96 -27.95
C LYS A 51 -53.07 0.67 -28.17
N PRO A 52 -53.53 -0.53 -27.73
CA PRO A 52 -52.65 -1.67 -27.52
C PRO A 52 -52.28 -2.38 -28.83
N LYS A 53 -50.97 -2.42 -29.14
CA LYS A 53 -50.36 -3.32 -30.12
C LYS A 53 -49.89 -4.61 -29.43
N PRO A 54 -49.85 -5.76 -30.13
CA PRO A 54 -49.76 -7.07 -29.50
C PRO A 54 -48.42 -7.26 -28.79
N ALA A 55 -48.48 -8.01 -27.68
CA ALA A 55 -47.39 -8.22 -26.73
C ALA A 55 -46.03 -8.42 -27.42
N PRO A 56 -44.99 -7.67 -27.03
CA PRO A 56 -43.64 -8.00 -27.47
C PRO A 56 -43.30 -9.36 -26.88
N LYS A 57 -43.06 -10.35 -27.75
CA LYS A 57 -42.44 -11.62 -27.38
C LYS A 57 -41.29 -11.31 -26.44
N SER A 58 -41.29 -11.91 -25.26
CA SER A 58 -40.21 -11.84 -24.28
C SER A 58 -38.90 -12.09 -25.03
N LYS A 59 -38.12 -11.04 -25.25
CA LYS A 59 -36.69 -11.23 -25.47
C LYS A 59 -36.23 -11.92 -24.20
N ALA A 60 -35.82 -13.18 -24.35
CA ALA A 60 -35.10 -13.89 -23.31
C ALA A 60 -34.10 -12.91 -22.70
N ALA A 61 -34.12 -12.80 -21.36
CA ALA A 61 -33.05 -12.15 -20.64
C ALA A 61 -31.76 -12.70 -21.24
N ALA A 62 -30.95 -11.84 -21.86
CA ALA A 62 -29.62 -12.24 -22.25
C ALA A 62 -28.99 -12.71 -20.95
N GLU A 63 -28.69 -14.00 -20.85
CA GLU A 63 -27.92 -14.55 -19.74
C GLU A 63 -26.72 -13.64 -19.56
N GLU A 64 -26.59 -13.02 -18.39
CA GLU A 64 -25.34 -12.36 -18.03
C GLU A 64 -24.24 -13.38 -18.30
N PRO A 65 -23.20 -13.03 -19.09
CA PRO A 65 -22.18 -14.02 -19.43
C PRO A 65 -21.63 -14.56 -18.13
N ALA A 66 -21.71 -15.88 -17.93
CA ALA A 66 -21.20 -16.51 -16.73
C ALA A 66 -19.73 -16.10 -16.56
N ILE A 67 -19.47 -15.20 -15.62
CA ILE A 67 -18.13 -14.67 -15.39
C ILE A 67 -17.36 -15.82 -14.75
N ASP A 68 -16.52 -16.50 -15.53
CA ASP A 68 -15.61 -17.51 -14.99
C ASP A 68 -14.59 -16.79 -14.09
N PRO A 69 -14.64 -16.97 -12.76
CA PRO A 69 -13.72 -16.29 -11.85
C PRO A 69 -12.26 -16.70 -12.08
N ASN A 70 -12.02 -17.85 -12.75
CA ASN A 70 -10.70 -18.33 -13.09
C ASN A 70 -10.20 -17.87 -14.46
N ASN A 71 -11.01 -17.11 -15.22
CA ASN A 71 -10.60 -16.65 -16.55
C ASN A 71 -9.30 -15.83 -16.49
N MET A 72 -9.09 -15.10 -15.38
CA MET A 72 -7.87 -14.32 -15.12
C MET A 72 -6.59 -15.17 -14.97
N PHE A 73 -6.72 -16.49 -14.77
CA PHE A 73 -5.61 -17.43 -14.64
C PHE A 73 -5.50 -18.39 -15.83
N LYS A 74 -6.52 -18.46 -16.68
CA LYS A 74 -6.54 -19.27 -17.92
C LYS A 74 -5.94 -18.54 -19.11
N THR A 75 -6.00 -17.20 -19.09
CA THR A 75 -5.64 -16.35 -20.23
C THR A 75 -4.87 -15.12 -19.77
N GLY A 76 -4.10 -14.53 -20.68
CA GLY A 76 -3.34 -13.30 -20.44
C GLY A 76 -2.02 -13.51 -19.71
N PHE A 77 -1.49 -12.41 -19.16
CA PHE A 77 -0.11 -12.31 -18.68
C PHE A 77 0.28 -13.36 -17.63
N LEU A 78 -0.60 -13.68 -16.66
CA LEU A 78 -0.27 -14.62 -15.59
C LEU A 78 -0.09 -16.05 -16.10
N ASP A 79 -0.94 -16.48 -17.03
CA ASP A 79 -0.84 -17.79 -17.66
C ASP A 79 0.40 -17.89 -18.57
N GLU A 80 0.66 -16.84 -19.37
CA GLU A 80 1.86 -16.76 -20.22
C GLU A 80 3.15 -16.85 -19.40
N VAL A 81 3.26 -16.09 -18.30
CA VAL A 81 4.43 -16.12 -17.41
C VAL A 81 4.57 -17.48 -16.75
N PHE A 82 3.47 -18.10 -16.31
CA PHE A 82 3.52 -19.43 -15.72
C PHE A 82 3.99 -20.50 -16.71
N LYS A 83 3.60 -20.40 -17.98
CA LYS A 83 4.05 -21.31 -19.05
C LYS A 83 5.54 -21.19 -19.36
N ILE A 84 6.14 -20.00 -19.20
CA ILE A 84 7.59 -19.81 -19.39
C ILE A 84 8.39 -20.61 -18.34
N ARG A 85 7.95 -20.60 -17.08
CA ARG A 85 8.63 -21.32 -16.00
C ARG A 85 7.61 -21.95 -15.04
N PRO A 86 7.08 -23.14 -15.40
CA PRO A 86 6.11 -23.82 -14.56
C PRO A 86 6.79 -24.31 -13.29
N MET A 87 6.29 -23.87 -12.13
CA MET A 87 6.76 -24.30 -10.81
C MET A 87 5.61 -25.03 -10.11
N LYS A 88 5.87 -26.23 -9.60
CA LYS A 88 4.92 -27.02 -8.80
C LYS A 88 5.60 -27.55 -7.53
N PRO A 89 4.99 -27.40 -6.34
CA PRO A 89 3.74 -26.67 -6.09
C PRO A 89 3.91 -25.15 -6.22
N VAL A 90 2.82 -24.45 -6.57
CA VAL A 90 2.80 -22.97 -6.65
C VAL A 90 2.76 -22.39 -5.25
N PHE A 91 3.63 -21.43 -4.97
CA PHE A 91 3.62 -20.66 -3.74
C PHE A 91 3.46 -19.18 -4.03
N THR A 92 2.43 -18.56 -3.46
CA THR A 92 2.21 -17.11 -3.50
C THR A 92 2.17 -16.53 -2.10
N ARG A 93 2.13 -15.20 -1.99
CA ARG A 93 1.99 -14.51 -0.71
C ARG A 93 1.19 -13.23 -0.89
N PHE A 94 0.36 -12.90 0.10
CA PHE A 94 -0.21 -11.56 0.25
C PHE A 94 0.52 -10.86 1.39
N PRO A 95 1.34 -9.83 1.12
CA PRO A 95 2.14 -9.15 2.12
C PRO A 95 1.61 -7.74 2.49
N PRO A 96 0.51 -7.59 3.25
CA PRO A 96 0.04 -6.30 3.69
C PRO A 96 0.90 -5.74 4.84
N GLU A 97 1.06 -4.42 4.88
CA GLU A 97 1.61 -3.71 6.04
C GLU A 97 0.49 -3.57 7.09
N PRO A 98 0.71 -3.96 8.37
CA PRO A 98 -0.31 -3.91 9.41
C PRO A 98 -0.41 -2.51 10.07
N ASN A 99 -0.49 -1.46 9.24
CA ASN A 99 -0.55 -0.05 9.66
C ASN A 99 -1.89 0.65 9.33
N GLY A 100 -2.87 -0.11 8.81
CA GLY A 100 -4.16 0.43 8.41
C GLY A 100 -5.13 -0.64 7.92
N PHE A 101 -6.39 -0.24 7.77
CA PHE A 101 -7.44 -1.12 7.24
C PHE A 101 -7.32 -1.34 5.73
N LEU A 102 -7.60 -2.56 5.29
CA LEU A 102 -7.63 -2.89 3.87
C LEU A 102 -8.81 -2.21 3.18
N HIS A 103 -8.52 -1.40 2.16
CA HIS A 103 -9.53 -0.88 1.23
C HIS A 103 -9.71 -1.80 0.00
N ILE A 104 -10.70 -1.50 -0.85
CA ILE A 104 -11.08 -2.29 -2.05
C ILE A 104 -9.92 -2.58 -3.04
N GLY A 105 -8.87 -1.75 -3.03
CA GLY A 105 -7.68 -1.98 -3.86
C GLY A 105 -6.95 -3.26 -3.48
N HIS A 106 -6.95 -3.61 -2.19
CA HIS A 106 -6.36 -4.84 -1.68
C HIS A 106 -7.13 -6.09 -2.09
N ALA A 107 -8.45 -5.99 -2.34
CA ALA A 107 -9.25 -7.13 -2.78
C ALA A 107 -8.72 -7.72 -4.09
N LYS A 108 -8.20 -6.89 -5.01
CA LYS A 108 -7.53 -7.36 -6.22
C LYS A 108 -6.26 -8.16 -5.89
N ALA A 109 -5.41 -7.65 -5.00
CA ALA A 109 -4.19 -8.34 -4.62
C ALA A 109 -4.47 -9.67 -3.92
N ILE A 110 -5.49 -9.71 -3.05
CA ILE A 110 -5.95 -10.94 -2.39
C ILE A 110 -6.45 -11.94 -3.44
N ALA A 111 -7.39 -11.54 -4.30
CA ALA A 111 -7.96 -12.41 -5.32
C ALA A 111 -6.88 -12.97 -6.27
N VAL A 112 -5.90 -12.16 -6.67
CA VAL A 112 -4.80 -12.61 -7.53
C VAL A 112 -3.89 -13.60 -6.79
N ASN A 113 -3.38 -13.26 -5.60
CA ASN A 113 -2.40 -14.12 -4.92
C ASN A 113 -3.02 -15.43 -4.44
N PHE A 114 -4.16 -15.38 -3.74
CA PHE A 114 -4.82 -16.57 -3.24
C PHE A 114 -5.50 -17.36 -4.36
N GLY A 115 -6.14 -16.66 -5.32
CA GLY A 115 -6.80 -17.30 -6.46
C GLY A 115 -5.81 -18.03 -7.36
N PHE A 116 -4.64 -17.45 -7.64
CA PHE A 116 -3.63 -18.09 -8.48
C PHE A 116 -3.08 -19.36 -7.83
N ALA A 117 -2.77 -19.32 -6.52
CA ALA A 117 -2.37 -20.51 -5.78
C ALA A 117 -3.49 -21.57 -5.80
N ARG A 118 -4.74 -21.20 -5.50
CA ARG A 118 -5.88 -22.11 -5.51
C ARG A 118 -6.09 -22.76 -6.88
N TYR A 119 -6.03 -21.98 -7.96
CA TYR A 119 -6.22 -22.46 -9.33
C TYR A 119 -5.18 -23.51 -9.74
N HIS A 120 -3.92 -23.33 -9.31
CA HIS A 120 -2.83 -24.27 -9.58
C HIS A 120 -2.65 -25.36 -8.51
N GLY A 121 -3.55 -25.47 -7.52
CA GLY A 121 -3.44 -26.44 -6.42
C GLY A 121 -2.25 -26.19 -5.48
N GLY A 122 -1.79 -24.94 -5.41
CA GLY A 122 -0.70 -24.46 -4.58
C GLY A 122 -1.14 -23.89 -3.22
N GLN A 123 -0.24 -23.14 -2.59
CA GLN A 123 -0.40 -22.57 -1.25
C GLN A 123 -0.10 -21.07 -1.26
N CYS A 124 -0.88 -20.28 -0.52
CA CYS A 124 -0.67 -18.84 -0.37
C CYS A 124 -0.39 -18.50 1.10
N TYR A 125 0.70 -17.78 1.34
CA TYR A 125 1.04 -17.22 2.65
C TYR A 125 0.31 -15.89 2.88
N LEU A 126 -0.19 -15.67 4.09
CA LEU A 126 -0.46 -14.32 4.58
C LEU A 126 0.79 -13.87 5.34
N ARG A 127 1.45 -12.82 4.85
CA ARG A 127 2.67 -12.31 5.50
C ARG A 127 2.44 -10.89 6.00
N TYR A 128 2.43 -10.68 7.29
CA TYR A 128 2.44 -9.31 7.79
C TYR A 128 3.81 -8.70 7.52
N ASP A 129 3.86 -7.58 6.80
CA ASP A 129 5.09 -6.86 6.55
C ASP A 129 5.35 -5.86 7.69
N ASP A 130 5.62 -6.44 8.86
CA ASP A 130 5.77 -5.78 10.17
C ASP A 130 7.17 -5.20 10.39
N THR A 131 7.64 -4.44 9.41
CA THR A 131 8.99 -3.87 9.45
C THR A 131 9.07 -2.53 10.18
N ASN A 132 7.93 -1.92 10.56
CA ASN A 132 7.85 -0.58 11.12
C ASN A 132 7.01 -0.54 12.41
N PRO A 133 7.63 -0.77 13.58
CA PRO A 133 6.88 -1.00 14.82
C PRO A 133 6.20 0.26 15.38
N GLU A 134 6.48 1.47 14.87
CA GLU A 134 5.77 2.69 15.30
C GLU A 134 4.34 2.78 14.78
N ALA A 135 4.02 2.08 13.68
CA ALA A 135 2.76 2.23 12.98
C ALA A 135 1.84 1.01 13.11
N GLU A 136 2.22 0.03 13.92
CA GLU A 136 1.59 -1.29 13.93
C GLU A 136 0.74 -1.49 15.19
N GLU A 137 -0.50 -1.93 15.00
CA GLU A 137 -1.44 -2.20 16.09
C GLU A 137 -2.13 -3.54 15.86
N GLN A 138 -2.36 -4.30 16.94
CA GLN A 138 -3.01 -5.61 16.89
C GLN A 138 -4.34 -5.60 16.11
N ILE A 139 -5.10 -4.50 16.22
CA ILE A 139 -6.38 -4.33 15.51
C ILE A 139 -6.24 -4.48 13.99
N TYR A 140 -5.12 -4.06 13.41
CA TYR A 140 -4.88 -4.19 11.98
C TYR A 140 -4.54 -5.62 11.58
N PHE A 141 -3.81 -6.36 12.41
CA PHE A 141 -3.52 -7.77 12.16
C PHE A 141 -4.82 -8.59 12.09
N ASP A 142 -5.70 -8.39 13.08
CA ASP A 142 -6.97 -9.09 13.18
C ASP A 142 -7.90 -8.73 12.02
N ALA A 143 -8.03 -7.43 11.72
CA ALA A 143 -8.89 -6.96 10.62
C ALA A 143 -8.40 -7.44 9.24
N ILE A 144 -7.10 -7.51 9.01
CA ILE A 144 -6.53 -8.04 7.76
C ILE A 144 -6.91 -9.52 7.59
N LEU A 145 -6.76 -10.32 8.65
CA LEU A 145 -7.10 -11.74 8.60
C LEU A 145 -8.60 -11.93 8.37
N GLU A 146 -9.43 -11.19 9.10
CA GLU A 146 -10.89 -11.21 8.95
C GLU A 146 -11.29 -10.88 7.50
N MET A 147 -10.68 -9.88 6.87
CA MET A 147 -10.98 -9.52 5.48
C MET A 147 -10.58 -10.61 4.48
N VAL A 148 -9.44 -11.28 4.70
CA VAL A 148 -9.01 -12.41 3.85
C VAL A 148 -10.00 -13.57 3.98
N GLU A 149 -10.42 -13.91 5.20
CA GLU A 149 -11.39 -14.96 5.47
C GLU A 149 -12.79 -14.61 4.95
N TRP A 150 -13.21 -13.35 5.11
CA TRP A 150 -14.49 -12.82 4.61
C TRP A 150 -14.60 -12.91 3.08
N LEU A 151 -13.49 -12.68 2.36
CA LEU A 151 -13.42 -12.88 0.91
C LEU A 151 -13.38 -14.37 0.49
N GLY A 152 -13.46 -15.31 1.44
CA GLY A 152 -13.53 -16.74 1.19
C GLY A 152 -12.18 -17.41 0.91
N PHE A 153 -11.07 -16.76 1.30
CA PHE A 153 -9.74 -17.32 1.19
C PHE A 153 -9.22 -17.76 2.56
N LYS A 154 -8.39 -18.81 2.57
CA LYS A 154 -7.72 -19.29 3.79
C LYS A 154 -6.21 -19.29 3.57
N PRO A 155 -5.43 -18.60 4.41
CA PRO A 155 -3.98 -18.67 4.35
C PRO A 155 -3.49 -20.07 4.71
N TYR A 156 -2.48 -20.55 3.98
CA TYR A 156 -1.79 -21.79 4.31
C TYR A 156 -1.01 -21.66 5.61
N LYS A 157 -0.30 -20.54 5.75
CA LYS A 157 0.45 -20.18 6.94
C LYS A 157 0.51 -18.64 7.06
N ILE A 158 0.42 -18.18 8.30
CA ILE A 158 0.66 -16.79 8.67
C ILE A 158 2.14 -16.66 9.08
N THR A 159 2.81 -15.64 8.55
CA THR A 159 4.24 -15.38 8.81
C THR A 159 4.47 -13.90 9.02
N TYR A 160 5.52 -13.55 9.76
CA TYR A 160 5.89 -12.18 10.00
C TYR A 160 7.23 -11.87 9.32
N SER A 161 7.40 -10.65 8.84
CA SER A 161 8.69 -10.18 8.32
C SER A 161 9.72 -10.11 9.47
N SER A 162 9.28 -9.74 10.67
CA SER A 162 10.09 -9.65 11.89
C SER A 162 10.74 -10.97 12.32
N ASP A 163 10.05 -12.10 12.15
CA ASP A 163 10.60 -13.46 12.39
C ASP A 163 11.93 -13.70 11.64
N ASN A 164 12.16 -12.96 10.54
CA ASN A 164 13.33 -13.11 9.68
C ASN A 164 14.43 -12.08 9.96
N PHE A 165 14.30 -11.19 10.95
CA PHE A 165 15.27 -10.10 11.17
C PHE A 165 16.69 -10.60 11.41
N GLN A 166 16.88 -11.66 12.21
CA GLN A 166 18.21 -12.23 12.42
C GLN A 166 18.81 -12.73 11.09
N ARG A 167 18.02 -13.44 10.29
CA ARG A 167 18.44 -13.94 8.98
C ARG A 167 18.76 -12.79 8.02
N LEU A 168 17.97 -11.72 8.03
CA LEU A 168 18.21 -10.52 7.22
C LEU A 168 19.50 -9.82 7.65
N TYR A 169 19.77 -9.75 8.94
CA TYR A 169 21.02 -9.22 9.50
C TYR A 169 22.23 -10.06 9.06
N ASP A 170 22.17 -11.38 9.16
CA ASP A 170 23.26 -12.28 8.76
C ASP A 170 23.53 -12.17 7.24
N LEU A 171 22.48 -12.05 6.43
CA LEU A 171 22.59 -11.80 4.99
C LEU A 171 23.21 -10.44 4.70
N ALA A 172 22.96 -9.44 5.53
CA ALA A 172 23.56 -8.12 5.41
C ALA A 172 25.07 -8.14 5.72
N GLU A 173 25.48 -8.81 6.80
CA GLU A 173 26.90 -9.04 7.08
C GLU A 173 27.57 -9.77 5.91
N LYS A 174 26.90 -10.79 5.34
CA LYS A 174 27.38 -11.50 4.16
C LYS A 174 27.50 -10.58 2.94
N LEU A 175 26.56 -9.67 2.72
CA LEU A 175 26.62 -8.69 1.63
C LEU A 175 27.79 -7.71 1.80
N ILE A 176 28.05 -7.27 3.04
CA ILE A 176 29.22 -6.43 3.35
C ILE A 176 30.51 -7.23 3.09
N GLY A 177 30.56 -8.49 3.53
CA GLY A 177 31.68 -9.41 3.26
C GLY A 177 31.97 -9.66 1.78
N LEU A 178 30.95 -9.56 0.92
CA LEU A 178 31.07 -9.66 -0.54
C LEU A 178 31.35 -8.32 -1.23
N GLU A 179 31.65 -7.26 -0.48
CA GLU A 179 31.81 -5.88 -0.97
C GLU A 179 30.59 -5.35 -1.75
N LYS A 180 29.39 -5.88 -1.45
CA LYS A 180 28.12 -5.48 -2.07
C LYS A 180 27.28 -4.56 -1.21
N ALA A 181 27.76 -4.19 -0.03
CA ALA A 181 27.13 -3.20 0.84
C ALA A 181 28.17 -2.39 1.63
N TYR A 182 27.81 -1.18 2.03
CA TYR A 182 28.65 -0.28 2.83
C TYR A 182 27.78 0.58 3.76
N VAL A 183 28.34 1.04 4.87
CA VAL A 183 27.67 1.94 5.81
C VAL A 183 27.93 3.39 5.42
N CYS A 184 26.87 4.20 5.40
CA CYS A 184 26.89 5.58 4.95
C CYS A 184 26.37 6.51 6.03
N HIS A 185 27.07 7.62 6.27
CA HIS A 185 26.68 8.70 7.18
C HIS A 185 26.26 9.98 6.44
N CYS A 186 25.95 9.86 5.15
CA CYS A 186 25.45 11.02 4.41
C CYS A 186 24.03 11.33 4.86
N SER A 187 23.72 12.62 4.95
CA SER A 187 22.37 13.12 5.18
C SER A 187 21.44 12.82 3.99
N ASP A 188 20.13 12.85 4.21
CA ASP A 188 19.13 12.63 3.17
C ASP A 188 19.28 13.58 1.98
N THR A 189 19.67 14.84 2.24
CA THR A 189 19.92 15.84 1.20
C THR A 189 21.12 15.46 0.34
N GLU A 190 22.21 15.01 0.94
CA GLU A 190 23.40 14.53 0.23
C GLU A 190 23.12 13.24 -0.54
N ILE A 191 22.34 12.31 0.03
CA ILE A 191 21.93 11.07 -0.65
C ILE A 191 21.06 11.39 -1.87
N LYS A 192 20.13 12.35 -1.76
CA LYS A 192 19.34 12.84 -2.89
C LYS A 192 20.22 13.46 -3.97
N LEU A 193 21.20 14.29 -3.59
CA LEU A 193 22.15 14.88 -4.53
C LEU A 193 22.99 13.82 -5.25
N GLN A 194 23.50 12.82 -4.54
CA GLN A 194 24.23 11.68 -5.10
C GLN A 194 23.40 10.92 -6.16
N ARG A 195 22.07 10.88 -5.98
CA ARG A 195 21.12 10.24 -6.91
C ARG A 195 20.68 11.14 -8.08
N GLY A 196 21.26 12.34 -8.23
CA GLY A 196 20.90 13.29 -9.28
C GLY A 196 19.79 14.25 -8.88
N GLY A 197 19.64 14.55 -7.58
CA GLY A 197 18.61 15.43 -7.03
C GLY A 197 17.22 14.80 -6.93
N GLU A 198 16.22 15.60 -6.54
CA GLU A 198 14.89 15.13 -6.17
C GLU A 198 14.16 14.35 -7.27
N LYS A 199 14.37 14.72 -8.54
CA LYS A 199 13.81 14.02 -9.72
C LYS A 199 14.84 13.14 -10.44
N GLY A 200 16.07 13.03 -9.93
CA GLY A 200 17.16 12.29 -10.59
C GLY A 200 17.67 12.95 -11.88
N THR A 201 17.33 14.22 -12.12
CA THR A 201 17.65 15.02 -13.32
C THR A 201 18.47 16.28 -13.03
N ALA A 202 18.76 16.57 -11.76
CA ALA A 202 19.40 17.81 -11.33
C ALA A 202 20.93 17.83 -11.52
N GLY A 203 21.55 16.68 -11.77
CA GLY A 203 23.00 16.60 -11.96
C GLY A 203 23.53 15.18 -12.16
N PRO A 204 24.85 15.03 -12.41
CA PRO A 204 25.48 13.72 -12.54
C PRO A 204 25.40 12.97 -11.22
N ARG A 205 25.14 11.66 -11.31
CA ARG A 205 25.11 10.79 -10.14
C ARG A 205 26.53 10.44 -9.72
N TYR A 206 26.78 10.43 -8.43
CA TYR A 206 28.07 10.10 -7.87
C TYR A 206 27.91 9.34 -6.56
N ARG A 207 28.95 8.58 -6.17
CA ARG A 207 28.96 7.85 -4.90
C ARG A 207 29.62 8.68 -3.82
N CYS A 208 29.16 8.52 -2.58
CA CYS A 208 29.87 9.07 -1.43
C CYS A 208 31.20 8.34 -1.21
N LYS A 209 32.14 9.03 -0.53
CA LYS A 209 33.44 8.46 -0.10
C LYS A 209 33.29 7.19 0.74
N HIS A 210 32.17 7.03 1.45
CA HIS A 210 31.89 5.85 2.26
C HIS A 210 31.79 4.54 1.45
N ALA A 211 31.53 4.61 0.14
CA ALA A 211 31.43 3.42 -0.72
C ALA A 211 32.78 2.71 -0.99
N GLU A 212 33.88 3.38 -0.64
CA GLU A 212 35.25 2.90 -0.79
C GLU A 212 35.86 2.40 0.53
N GLN A 213 35.08 2.40 1.63
CA GLN A 213 35.50 1.87 2.92
C GLN A 213 35.81 0.37 2.83
N SER A 214 36.73 -0.10 3.68
CA SER A 214 37.08 -1.53 3.74
C SER A 214 35.92 -2.36 4.28
N VAL A 215 35.96 -3.67 4.03
CA VAL A 215 34.95 -4.61 4.55
C VAL A 215 34.93 -4.59 6.07
N GLU A 216 36.10 -4.58 6.71
CA GLU A 216 36.25 -4.59 8.17
C GLU A 216 35.66 -3.33 8.81
N GLU A 217 35.89 -2.16 8.20
CA GLU A 217 35.34 -0.90 8.69
C GLU A 217 33.81 -0.89 8.57
N ASN A 218 33.27 -1.37 7.45
CA ASN A 218 31.83 -1.47 7.25
C ASN A 218 31.16 -2.45 8.21
N LEU A 219 31.77 -3.62 8.45
CA LEU A 219 31.25 -4.60 9.42
C LEU A 219 31.24 -4.03 10.83
N LYS A 220 32.30 -3.33 11.23
CA LYS A 220 32.37 -2.68 12.54
C LYS A 220 31.24 -1.66 12.71
N LYS A 221 31.09 -0.75 11.75
CA LYS A 221 30.03 0.27 11.79
C LYS A 221 28.63 -0.34 11.78
N PHE A 222 28.43 -1.40 11.01
CA PHE A 222 27.13 -2.08 10.95
C PHE A 222 26.78 -2.79 12.26
N ARG A 223 27.77 -3.35 12.96
CA ARG A 223 27.59 -3.87 14.34
C ARG A 223 27.34 -2.75 15.34
N ASP A 224 28.07 -1.65 15.24
CA ASP A 224 27.85 -0.45 16.06
C ASP A 224 26.42 0.13 15.85
N MET A 225 25.85 0.03 14.65
CA MET A 225 24.44 0.38 14.37
C MET A 225 23.45 -0.52 15.12
N ARG A 226 23.70 -1.83 15.13
CA ARG A 226 22.86 -2.78 15.89
C ARG A 226 22.98 -2.55 17.39
N ASP A 227 24.18 -2.24 17.87
CA ASP A 227 24.46 -1.99 19.29
C ASP A 227 23.99 -0.59 19.74
N GLY A 228 23.31 0.18 18.87
CA GLY A 228 22.66 1.44 19.22
C GLY A 228 23.60 2.63 19.40
N ARG A 229 24.80 2.60 18.81
CA ARG A 229 25.80 3.67 18.96
C ARG A 229 25.55 4.91 18.08
N TYR A 230 24.62 4.80 17.15
CA TYR A 230 24.20 5.89 16.27
C TYR A 230 22.76 6.28 16.57
N LYS A 231 22.42 7.56 16.45
CA LYS A 231 21.03 7.99 16.57
C LYS A 231 20.24 7.60 15.31
N PRO A 232 18.90 7.56 15.40
CA PRO A 232 18.06 7.38 14.22
C PRO A 232 18.46 8.34 13.09
N GLN A 233 18.54 7.80 11.86
CA GLN A 233 18.90 8.53 10.64
C GLN A 233 20.36 9.05 10.56
N GLU A 234 21.27 8.66 11.47
CA GLU A 234 22.70 9.04 11.38
C GLU A 234 23.56 8.05 10.58
N ALA A 235 23.11 6.81 10.42
CA ALA A 235 23.84 5.76 9.73
C ALA A 235 22.90 4.86 8.94
N PHE A 236 23.28 4.54 7.70
CA PHE A 236 22.48 3.72 6.78
C PHE A 236 23.34 2.64 6.12
N LEU A 237 22.84 1.40 6.08
CA LEU A 237 23.42 0.38 5.22
C LEU A 237 22.93 0.58 3.78
N ARG A 238 23.85 0.70 2.83
CA ARG A 238 23.54 0.91 1.40
C ARG A 238 24.12 -0.22 0.57
N MET A 239 23.35 -0.69 -0.40
CA MET A 239 23.86 -1.65 -1.38
C MET A 239 24.83 -0.95 -2.35
N LYS A 240 25.96 -1.58 -2.63
CA LYS A 240 26.94 -1.16 -3.63
C LYS A 240 26.53 -1.74 -4.98
N GLN A 241 25.69 -1.02 -5.71
CA GLN A 241 25.22 -1.40 -7.03
C GLN A 241 25.93 -0.60 -8.12
N GLY A 242 25.97 -1.12 -9.36
CA GLY A 242 26.58 -0.42 -10.50
C GLY A 242 25.95 0.96 -10.71
N SER A 243 26.71 1.92 -11.23
CA SER A 243 26.33 3.34 -11.42
C SER A 243 25.20 3.58 -12.46
N CYS A 244 24.35 2.58 -12.72
CA CYS A 244 23.21 2.67 -13.62
C CYS A 244 22.04 3.44 -12.98
N ALA A 245 21.41 4.30 -13.79
CA ALA A 245 20.35 5.22 -13.36
C ALA A 245 19.09 4.54 -12.76
N SER A 246 18.86 3.26 -13.02
CA SER A 246 17.78 2.47 -12.43
C SER A 246 18.17 1.75 -11.13
N CYS A 247 19.47 1.53 -10.91
CA CYS A 247 19.99 0.64 -9.89
C CYS A 247 20.16 1.34 -8.54
N ASP A 248 20.71 2.55 -8.48
CA ASP A 248 21.06 3.24 -7.22
C ASP A 248 19.88 3.68 -6.31
N LYS A 249 18.64 3.26 -6.62
CA LYS A 249 17.44 3.55 -5.81
C LYS A 249 17.31 2.66 -4.57
N PHE A 250 17.98 1.51 -4.52
CA PHE A 250 17.82 0.56 -3.43
C PHE A 250 18.64 0.96 -2.20
N GLN A 251 17.95 1.27 -1.11
CA GLN A 251 18.52 1.44 0.21
C GLN A 251 18.06 0.24 1.03
N LEU A 252 19.00 -0.53 1.56
CA LEU A 252 18.67 -1.60 2.49
C LEU A 252 18.57 -0.93 3.86
N TYR A 253 17.42 -0.34 4.16
CA TYR A 253 17.10 0.05 5.52
C TYR A 253 16.90 -1.23 6.31
N ILE A 254 17.98 -1.75 6.88
CA ILE A 254 17.83 -2.59 8.04
C ILE A 254 17.51 -1.58 9.14
N MET A 255 16.23 -1.48 9.48
CA MET A 255 15.70 -0.64 10.54
C MET A 255 16.21 -1.16 11.90
N LEU A 256 17.52 -1.12 12.11
CA LEU A 256 18.14 -1.30 13.42
C LEU A 256 17.83 -0.10 14.32
N THR A 257 17.35 1.00 13.76
CA THR A 257 16.87 2.18 14.51
C THR A 257 15.65 1.88 15.37
N SER A 258 14.87 0.84 15.04
CA SER A 258 13.65 0.52 15.79
C SER A 258 13.79 -0.64 16.78
N LEU A 259 14.88 -1.39 16.73
CA LEU A 259 15.25 -2.31 17.82
C LEU A 259 15.65 -1.54 19.09
N GLN A 260 15.90 -0.22 19.01
CA GLN A 260 16.17 0.61 20.18
C GLN A 260 14.95 0.83 21.08
N SER A 261 13.71 0.83 20.57
CA SER A 261 12.53 0.98 21.43
C SER A 261 12.17 -0.33 22.12
N GLU A 262 12.25 -1.47 21.43
CA GLU A 262 11.92 -2.77 22.03
C GLU A 262 12.99 -3.28 23.00
N ILE A 263 14.28 -3.23 22.64
CA ILE A 263 15.37 -3.72 23.51
C ILE A 263 15.50 -2.86 24.79
N MET A 264 15.30 -1.53 24.70
CA MET A 264 15.33 -0.69 25.91
C MET A 264 14.12 -0.91 26.83
N THR A 265 12.98 -1.36 26.29
CA THR A 265 11.77 -1.62 27.08
C THR A 265 11.80 -2.99 27.76
N GLU A 266 12.40 -3.99 27.11
CA GLU A 266 12.55 -5.35 27.68
C GLU A 266 13.57 -5.41 28.83
N ILE A 267 14.59 -4.55 28.83
CA ILE A 267 15.55 -4.44 29.95
C ILE A 267 14.93 -3.71 31.16
N ALA A 268 13.84 -2.98 30.97
CA ALA A 268 13.18 -2.19 32.01
C ALA A 268 11.97 -2.87 32.67
N THR A 269 11.51 -4.03 32.17
CA THR A 269 10.39 -4.76 32.78
C THR A 269 10.89 -6.03 33.47
N PRO A 270 10.75 -6.16 34.81
CA PRO A 270 11.10 -7.40 35.49
C PRO A 270 10.18 -8.52 34.99
N ALA A 271 10.80 -9.67 34.70
CA ALA A 271 10.19 -10.90 34.23
C ALA A 271 8.82 -11.14 34.89
N ARG A 272 7.78 -11.32 34.07
CA ARG A 272 6.53 -11.96 34.51
C ARG A 272 6.88 -13.36 34.99
N THR A 273 6.98 -13.49 36.30
CA THR A 273 6.94 -14.76 37.01
C THR A 273 5.60 -15.41 36.72
N GLY A 274 5.65 -16.68 36.30
CA GLY A 274 4.51 -17.38 35.74
C GLY A 274 3.51 -17.89 36.76
N THR A 275 2.50 -18.57 36.24
CA THR A 275 1.89 -19.74 36.87
C THR A 275 1.43 -20.69 35.77
N ASP A 276 2.12 -21.83 35.68
CA ASP A 276 1.52 -23.07 35.21
C ASP A 276 0.36 -23.44 36.14
N SER A 277 -0.78 -23.81 35.58
CA SER A 277 -1.78 -24.62 36.27
C SER A 277 -2.59 -25.42 35.25
N VAL A 278 -2.29 -26.72 35.26
CA VAL A 278 -3.16 -27.91 35.07
C VAL A 278 -4.37 -27.78 34.15
#